data_AF-A0A352W4Y5-F1
#
_entry.id   AF-A0A352W4Y5-F1
#
_cell.length_a   1.000
_cell.length_b   1.000
_cell.length_c   1.000
_cell.angle_alpha   90.00
_cell.angle_beta   90.00
_cell.angle_gamma   90.00
#
_symmetry.space_group_name_H-M   'P 1'
#
loop_
_entity.id
_entity.type
_entity.pdbx_description
1 polymer ?
#
loop_
_entity_poly.entity_id
_entity_poly.type
_entity_poly.pdbx_seq_one_letter_code
_entity_poly.pdbx_strand_id
1 'polypeptide(L)' 'MTEEEIKDLAVKIIGKDETQFGQELNITRSLGIGGCMDTAVAGDRLYVIGEGKLHVCDISDPNMPKSLGTLTGLGN' A
#
# COMPACT_ATOMS: atom_id res chain seq x y z
N MET A 1 24.13 29.00 -2.68
CA MET A 1 23.37 27.89 -2.08
C MET A 1 24.25 26.65 -2.15
N THR A 2 24.40 25.92 -1.05
CA THR A 2 25.20 24.69 -0.98
C THR A 2 24.45 23.51 -1.58
N GLU A 3 25.13 22.40 -1.91
CA GLU A 3 24.48 21.20 -2.44
C GLU A 3 23.43 20.62 -1.47
N GLU A 4 23.69 20.68 -0.15
CA GLU A 4 22.70 20.34 0.89
C GLU A 4 21.43 21.20 0.80
N GLU A 5 21.54 22.51 0.59
CA GLU A 5 20.38 23.41 0.48
C GLU A 5 19.57 23.12 -0.80
N ILE A 6 20.23 22.69 -1.88
CA ILE A 6 19.57 22.30 -3.13
C ILE A 6 18.82 20.97 -2.97
N LYS A 7 19.40 19.99 -2.25
CA LYS A 7 18.73 18.71 -1.96
C LYS A 7 17.52 18.89 -1.06
N ASP A 8 17.65 19.67 0.02
CA ASP A 8 16.54 19.93 0.93
C ASP A 8 15.39 20.68 0.22
N LEU A 9 15.73 21.63 -0.67
CA LEU A 9 14.75 22.31 -1.51
C LEU A 9 14.10 21.38 -2.55
N ALA A 10 14.86 20.45 -3.14
CA ALA A 10 14.32 19.45 -4.08
C ALA A 10 13.34 18.50 -3.38
N VAL A 11 13.66 18.00 -2.20
CA VAL A 11 12.75 17.16 -1.39
C VAL A 11 11.48 17.93 -1.01
N LYS A 12 11.60 19.22 -0.71
CA LYS A 12 10.48 20.08 -0.32
C LYS A 12 9.54 20.44 -1.47
N ILE A 13 10.04 20.48 -2.70
CA ILE A 13 9.26 20.82 -3.91
C ILE A 13 8.68 19.56 -4.59
N ILE A 14 9.44 18.45 -4.60
CA ILE A 14 9.14 17.27 -5.42
C ILE A 14 8.46 16.16 -4.58
N GLY A 15 8.51 16.23 -3.26
CA GLY A 15 8.17 15.10 -2.40
C GLY A 15 9.41 14.27 -2.09
N LYS A 16 9.24 13.19 -1.29
CA LYS A 16 10.32 12.38 -0.69
C LYS A 16 11.53 12.18 -1.61
N ASP A 17 12.72 12.19 -1.01
CA ASP A 17 13.99 11.99 -1.73
C ASP A 17 13.98 10.70 -2.56
N GLU A 18 13.81 10.83 -3.88
CA GLU A 18 13.78 9.72 -4.83
C GLU A 18 15.12 8.98 -4.89
N THR A 19 16.22 9.61 -4.47
CA THR A 19 17.53 8.96 -4.39
C THR A 19 17.62 7.98 -3.22
N GLN A 20 16.76 8.14 -2.21
CA GLN A 20 16.66 7.27 -1.06
C GLN A 20 15.61 6.16 -1.22
N PHE A 21 14.46 6.47 -1.82
CA PHE A 21 13.30 5.56 -1.87
C PHE A 21 12.91 5.06 -3.27
N GLY A 22 13.54 5.60 -4.33
CA GLY A 22 13.16 5.33 -5.71
C GLY A 22 11.95 6.15 -6.18
N GLN A 23 11.56 5.95 -7.44
CA GLN A 23 10.40 6.60 -8.04
C GLN A 23 9.11 6.17 -7.35
N GLU A 24 8.25 7.13 -7.02
CA GLU A 24 6.90 6.84 -6.52
C GLU A 24 6.06 6.09 -7.56
N LEU A 25 5.48 4.96 -7.15
CA LEU A 25 4.56 4.21 -7.99
C LEU A 25 3.16 4.80 -7.90
N ASN A 26 2.53 5.01 -9.07
CA ASN A 26 1.15 5.46 -9.13
C ASN A 26 0.21 4.38 -8.56
N ILE A 27 -0.56 4.75 -7.54
CA ILE A 27 -1.61 3.88 -6.99
C ILE A 27 -2.70 3.71 -8.04
N THR A 28 -2.84 2.49 -8.59
CA THR A 28 -3.89 2.18 -9.58
C THR A 28 -5.27 2.09 -8.92
N ARG A 29 -5.36 1.45 -7.74
CA ARG A 29 -6.61 1.33 -6.99
C ARG A 29 -6.35 1.14 -5.50
N SER A 30 -7.32 1.57 -4.67
CA SER A 30 -7.41 1.26 -3.25
C SER A 30 -8.66 0.42 -2.96
N LEU A 31 -8.49 -0.59 -2.09
CA LEU A 31 -9.54 -1.47 -1.57
C LEU A 31 -10.21 -0.92 -0.29
N GLY A 32 -9.68 0.16 0.30
CA GLY A 32 -10.26 0.77 1.50
C GLY A 32 -10.14 -0.06 2.79
N ILE A 33 -9.21 -1.02 2.84
CA ILE A 33 -9.03 -1.96 3.97
C ILE A 33 -8.40 -1.31 5.21
N GLY A 34 -7.81 -0.11 5.08
CA GLY A 34 -7.15 0.59 6.18
C GLY A 34 -5.75 0.04 6.48
N GLY A 35 -5.26 0.26 7.71
CA GLY A 35 -3.97 -0.26 8.15
C GLY A 35 -4.01 -1.78 8.28
N CYS A 36 -2.96 -2.45 7.83
CA CYS A 36 -2.81 -3.89 7.97
C CYS A 36 -1.49 -4.22 8.67
N MET A 37 -1.46 -5.39 9.31
CA MET A 37 -0.27 -5.94 9.94
C MET A 37 0.55 -6.76 8.94
N ASP A 38 -0.12 -7.54 8.09
CA ASP A 38 0.53 -8.36 7.07
C ASP A 38 -0.40 -8.65 5.88
N THR A 39 0.21 -9.03 4.75
CA THR A 39 -0.48 -9.43 3.53
C THR A 39 0.21 -10.59 2.83
N ALA A 40 -0.57 -11.48 2.21
CA ALA A 40 -0.05 -12.55 1.36
C ALA A 40 -0.83 -12.64 0.05
N VAL A 41 -0.13 -12.98 -1.04
CA VAL A 41 -0.73 -13.21 -2.36
C VAL A 41 -0.60 -14.68 -2.75
N ALA A 42 -1.68 -15.28 -3.23
CA ALA A 42 -1.68 -16.62 -3.81
C ALA A 42 -2.56 -16.65 -5.07
N GLY A 43 -1.92 -16.70 -6.24
CA GLY A 43 -2.60 -16.51 -7.53
C GLY A 43 -3.31 -15.15 -7.56
N ASP A 44 -4.58 -15.15 -7.95
CA ASP A 44 -5.41 -13.93 -8.04
C ASP A 44 -6.09 -13.55 -6.72
N ARG A 45 -5.52 -13.98 -5.58
CA ARG A 45 -6.06 -13.71 -4.24
C ARG A 45 -5.06 -12.95 -3.40
N LEU A 46 -5.53 -11.83 -2.85
CA LEU A 46 -4.86 -11.09 -1.79
C LEU A 46 -5.53 -11.40 -0.45
N TYR A 47 -4.73 -11.77 0.53
CA TYR A 47 -5.12 -11.94 1.93
C TYR A 47 -4.50 -10.81 2.74
N VAL A 48 -5.31 -10.11 3.54
CA VAL A 48 -4.87 -8.97 4.35
C VAL A 48 -5.33 -9.18 5.79
N ILE A 49 -4.41 -9.13 6.76
CA ILE A 49 -4.74 -9.27 8.18
C ILE A 49 -4.43 -7.98 8.95
N GLY A 50 -5.34 -7.58 9.83
CA GLY A 50 -5.21 -6.37 10.65
C GLY A 50 -6.48 -6.11 11.44
N GLU A 51 -6.36 -5.42 12.58
CA GLU A 51 -7.52 -4.99 13.38
C GLU A 51 -8.50 -6.12 13.77
N GLY A 52 -8.00 -7.34 14.00
CA GLY A 52 -8.83 -8.51 14.32
C GLY A 52 -9.68 -9.01 13.14
N LYS A 53 -9.30 -8.66 11.91
CA LYS A 53 -9.97 -9.04 10.66
C LYS A 53 -8.99 -9.69 9.68
N LEU A 54 -9.51 -10.64 8.91
CA LEU A 54 -8.88 -11.17 7.70
C LEU A 54 -9.77 -10.81 6.50
N HIS A 55 -9.23 -10.04 5.57
CA HIS A 55 -9.87 -9.71 4.31
C HIS A 55 -9.34 -10.63 3.21
N VAL A 56 -10.23 -11.09 2.33
CA VAL A 56 -9.88 -11.83 1.12
C VAL A 56 -10.34 -11.01 -0.08
N CYS A 57 -9.46 -10.77 -1.03
CA CYS A 57 -9.74 -9.95 -2.21
C CYS A 57 -9.32 -10.66 -3.50
N ASP A 58 -10.10 -10.43 -4.55
CA ASP A 58 -9.73 -10.74 -5.93
C ASP A 58 -8.86 -9.62 -6.49
N ILE A 59 -7.71 -9.99 -7.05
CA ILE A 59 -6.75 -9.07 -7.68
C ILE A 59 -6.43 -9.45 -9.14
N SER A 60 -7.26 -10.29 -9.77
CA SER A 60 -7.08 -10.72 -11.18
C SER A 60 -7.10 -9.55 -12.17
N ASP A 61 -7.89 -8.51 -11.89
CA ASP A 61 -7.86 -7.23 -12.61
C ASP A 61 -7.33 -6.13 -11.66
N PRO A 62 -6.10 -5.64 -11.87
CA PRO A 62 -5.51 -4.60 -11.01
C PRO A 62 -6.24 -3.25 -11.11
N ASN A 63 -7.02 -3.00 -12.16
CA ASN A 63 -7.84 -1.79 -12.27
C ASN A 63 -9.17 -1.92 -11.50
N MET A 64 -9.60 -3.15 -11.22
CA MET A 64 -10.87 -3.45 -10.55
C MET A 64 -10.74 -4.60 -9.53
N PRO A 65 -9.86 -4.47 -8.51
CA PRO A 65 -9.79 -5.43 -7.42
C PRO A 65 -11.10 -5.42 -6.61
N LYS A 66 -11.49 -6.59 -6.08
CA LYS A 66 -12.78 -6.79 -5.41
C LYS A 66 -12.60 -7.43 -4.05
N SER A 67 -13.28 -6.91 -3.03
CA SER A 67 -13.42 -7.64 -1.77
C SER A 67 -14.32 -8.86 -1.99
N LEU A 68 -13.82 -10.03 -1.60
CA LEU A 68 -14.56 -11.30 -1.69
C LEU A 68 -15.20 -11.68 -0.35
N GLY A 69 -14.61 -11.25 0.76
CA GLY A 69 -15.12 -11.55 2.08
C GLY A 69 -14.27 -10.99 3.20
N THR A 70 -14.79 -11.05 4.41
CA THR A 70 -14.08 -10.66 5.62
C THR A 70 -14.46 -11.61 6.75
N LEU A 71 -13.45 -12.13 7.44
CA LEU A 71 -13.59 -12.84 8.69
C LEU A 71 -13.20 -11.89 9.83
N THR A 72 -14.04 -11.80 10.87
CA THR A 72 -13.88 -10.86 11.99
C THR A 72 -13.74 -11.58 13.32
N GLY A 73 -13.27 -10.88 14.35
CA GLY A 73 -13.20 -11.43 15.71
C GLY A 73 -11.97 -12.31 15.94
N LEU A 74 -10.93 -12.12 15.13
CA LEU A 74 -9.66 -12.81 15.29
C LEU A 74 -8.85 -12.18 16.44
N GLY A 75 -8.20 -13.00 17.26
CA GLY A 75 -7.36 -12.54 18.37
C GLY A 75 -8.09 -12.28 19.69
N ASN A 76 -9.33 -12.74 19.83
CA ASN A 76 -10.03 -12.86 21.12
C ASN A 76 -9.67 -14.15 21.85
#